data_AF-A0A5E4IDI0-F1
#
_entry.id   AF-A0A5E4IDI0-F1
#
_cell.length_a   1.000
_cell.length_b   1.000
_cell.length_c   1.000
_cell.angle_alpha   90.00
_cell.angle_beta   90.00
_cell.angle_gamma   90.00
#
_symmetry.space_group_name_H-M   'P 1'
#
loop_
_entity.id
_entity.type
_entity.pdbx_description
1 polymer ?
#
loop_
_entity_poly.entity_id
_entity_poly.type
_entity_poly.pdbx_seq_one_letter_code
_entity_poly.pdbx_strand_id
1 'polypeptide(L)'
;MIHSDRVFSSKELDSEDDLVEAMTKHKWPLCYSFYHGGLLYLNDSDSEDDPEYVVMKFDKAEGHHDVIGREVGKIKPKGMDAAGVHKYIQEMGAGKWSMENPLHVRAEPVWHHSCQLCRLEED
;
A
#
# COMPACT_ATOMS: atom_id res chain seq x y z
N MET A 1 4.45 8.92 -6.56
CA MET A 1 3.51 7.87 -6.99
C MET A 1 3.22 8.01 -8.47
N ILE A 2 3.19 6.91 -9.23
CA ILE A 2 2.89 6.89 -10.67
C ILE A 2 1.38 6.73 -10.91
N HIS A 3 0.72 5.92 -10.09
CA HIS A 3 -0.65 5.46 -10.28
C HIS A 3 -1.67 6.08 -9.31
N SER A 4 -1.62 7.40 -9.11
CA SER A 4 -2.49 8.11 -8.16
C SER A 4 -3.97 8.13 -8.55
N ASP A 5 -4.29 7.79 -9.80
CA ASP A 5 -5.65 7.69 -10.34
C ASP A 5 -6.33 6.36 -10.01
N ARG A 6 -5.59 5.36 -9.51
CA ARG A 6 -6.16 4.07 -9.08
C ARG A 6 -7.06 4.25 -7.85
N VAL A 7 -8.10 3.43 -7.80
CA VAL A 7 -8.90 3.22 -6.60
C VAL A 7 -8.36 2.00 -5.88
N PHE A 8 -7.93 2.18 -4.65
CA PHE A 8 -7.29 1.12 -3.88
C PHE A 8 -8.28 0.37 -3.00
N SER A 9 -8.29 -0.96 -3.10
CA SER A 9 -8.89 -1.83 -2.09
C SER A 9 -7.95 -1.91 -0.89
N SER A 10 -8.34 -1.33 0.24
CA SER A 10 -7.48 -1.24 1.42
C SER A 10 -7.85 -2.25 2.48
N LYS A 11 -6.86 -3.08 2.86
CA LYS A 11 -6.95 -4.03 3.95
C LYS A 11 -6.16 -3.52 5.15
N GLU A 12 -6.84 -3.35 6.29
CA GLU A 12 -6.19 -3.10 7.57
C GLU A 12 -5.53 -4.39 8.09
N LEU A 13 -4.29 -4.25 8.56
CA LEU A 13 -3.49 -5.34 9.12
C LEU A 13 -3.09 -5.00 10.55
N ASP A 14 -3.43 -5.90 11.47
CA ASP A 14 -3.25 -5.70 12.91
C ASP A 14 -1.80 -5.84 13.38
N SER A 15 -0.95 -6.53 12.59
CA SER A 15 0.44 -6.78 12.95
C SER A 15 1.43 -6.43 11.83
N GLU A 16 2.66 -6.10 12.25
CA GLU A 16 3.79 -5.86 11.33
C GLU A 16 4.14 -7.14 10.57
N ASP A 17 4.08 -8.30 11.23
CA ASP A 17 4.33 -9.62 10.63
C ASP A 17 3.34 -9.91 9.48
N ASP A 18 2.05 -9.58 9.67
CA ASP A 18 1.03 -9.74 8.62
C ASP A 18 1.32 -8.84 7.41
N LEU A 19 1.81 -7.62 7.64
CA LEU A 19 2.18 -6.71 6.56
C LEU A 19 3.40 -7.23 5.79
N VAL A 20 4.41 -7.73 6.49
CA VAL A 20 5.59 -8.34 5.86
C VAL A 20 5.19 -9.56 5.06
N GLU A 21 4.36 -10.45 5.61
CA GLU A 21 3.85 -11.61 4.91
C GLU A 21 3.03 -11.22 3.68
N ALA A 22 2.13 -10.24 3.81
CA ALA A 22 1.35 -9.71 2.70
C ALA A 22 2.24 -9.18 1.57
N MET A 23 3.31 -8.44 1.88
CA MET A 23 4.22 -7.85 0.89
C MET A 23 5.17 -8.85 0.22
N THR A 24 5.50 -9.96 0.89
CA THR A 24 6.60 -10.84 0.46
C THR A 24 6.15 -12.21 -0.04
N LYS A 25 5.02 -12.74 0.46
CA LYS A 25 4.60 -14.12 0.18
C LYS A 25 3.37 -14.23 -0.72
N HIS A 26 2.57 -13.17 -0.81
CA HIS A 26 1.31 -13.17 -1.52
C HIS A 26 1.37 -12.32 -2.78
N LYS A 27 0.72 -12.81 -3.84
CA LYS A 27 0.45 -12.04 -5.05
C LYS A 27 -0.90 -11.34 -4.88
N TRP A 28 -0.92 -10.03 -5.06
CA TRP A 28 -2.12 -9.21 -4.91
C TRP A 28 -2.45 -8.47 -6.19
N PRO A 29 -3.73 -8.20 -6.44
CA PRO A 29 -4.16 -7.28 -7.48
C PRO A 29 -3.44 -5.91 -7.42
N LEU A 30 -3.27 -5.28 -8.57
CA LEU A 30 -2.62 -3.95 -8.66
C LEU A 30 -3.38 -2.82 -7.94
N CYS A 31 -4.68 -3.01 -7.74
CA CYS A 31 -5.57 -2.16 -6.95
C CYS A 31 -5.44 -2.38 -5.44
N TYR A 32 -4.63 -3.32 -4.94
CA TYR A 32 -4.59 -3.62 -3.51
C TYR A 32 -3.69 -2.67 -2.72
N SER A 33 -4.08 -2.38 -1.49
CA SER A 33 -3.27 -1.61 -0.54
C SER A 33 -3.43 -2.17 0.88
N PHE A 34 -2.46 -1.84 1.73
CA PHE A 34 -2.48 -2.24 3.14
C PHE A 34 -2.45 -1.02 4.04
N TYR A 35 -3.22 -1.07 5.14
CA TYR A 35 -3.15 -0.08 6.20
C TYR A 35 -2.52 -0.70 7.45
N HIS A 36 -1.49 -0.07 7.98
CA HIS A 36 -0.85 -0.48 9.22
C HIS A 36 -0.21 0.72 9.93
N GLY A 37 -0.41 0.85 11.24
CA GLY A 37 0.29 1.85 12.06
C GLY A 37 0.07 3.30 11.62
N GLY A 38 -1.06 3.63 11.00
CA GLY A 38 -1.34 4.99 10.50
C GLY A 38 -0.70 5.33 9.14
N LEU A 39 -0.16 4.32 8.45
CA LEU A 39 0.42 4.39 7.11
C LEU A 39 -0.37 3.51 6.13
N LEU A 40 -0.50 4.00 4.90
CA LEU A 40 -1.05 3.27 3.76
C LEU A 40 0.09 2.83 2.85
N TYR A 41 0.08 1.56 2.46
CA TYR A 41 1.01 0.96 1.52
C TYR A 41 0.28 0.67 0.22
N LEU A 42 0.42 1.56 -0.75
CA LEU A 42 -0.33 1.60 -2.00
C LEU A 42 0.48 0.91 -3.10
N ASN A 43 -0.09 -0.11 -3.75
CA ASN A 43 0.61 -0.79 -4.85
C ASN A 43 0.74 0.15 -6.07
N ASP A 44 1.95 0.62 -6.32
CA ASP A 44 2.31 1.55 -7.39
C ASP A 44 2.97 0.83 -8.58
N SER A 45 2.98 -0.51 -8.61
CA SER A 45 3.58 -1.30 -9.71
C SER A 45 2.64 -1.45 -10.92
N ASP A 46 3.22 -1.83 -12.06
CA ASP A 46 2.50 -2.29 -13.26
C ASP A 46 2.36 -3.82 -13.32
N SER A 47 2.95 -4.55 -12.38
CA SER A 47 2.97 -6.01 -12.35
C SER A 47 2.77 -6.55 -10.95
N GLU A 48 1.89 -7.54 -10.85
CA GLU A 48 1.63 -8.29 -9.62
C GLU A 48 2.79 -9.21 -9.25
N ASP A 49 3.63 -9.58 -10.21
CA ASP A 49 4.83 -10.42 -9.99
C ASP A 49 6.04 -9.61 -9.51
N ASP A 50 5.96 -8.28 -9.58
CA ASP A 50 7.02 -7.36 -9.16
C ASP A 50 6.44 -6.15 -8.43
N PRO A 51 5.83 -6.35 -7.24
CA PRO A 51 5.13 -5.29 -6.53
C PRO A 51 6.11 -4.22 -6.03
N GLU A 52 5.67 -2.97 -6.09
CA GLU A 52 6.30 -1.80 -5.49
C GLU A 52 5.21 -1.06 -4.72
N TYR A 53 5.47 -0.69 -3.47
CA TYR A 53 4.52 0.01 -2.63
C TYR A 53 5.00 1.43 -2.34
N VAL A 54 4.16 2.41 -2.67
CA VAL A 54 4.26 3.76 -2.13
C VAL A 54 3.73 3.75 -0.71
N VAL A 55 4.51 4.33 0.21
CA VAL A 55 4.09 4.54 1.59
C VAL A 55 3.53 5.94 1.71
N MET A 56 2.30 6.02 2.18
CA MET A 56 1.57 7.26 2.37
C MET A 56 1.23 7.44 3.86
N LYS A 57 1.58 8.60 4.41
CA LYS A 57 1.04 9.04 5.69
C LYS A 57 -0.36 9.57 5.48
N PHE A 58 -1.35 8.94 6.11
CA PHE A 58 -2.72 9.44 6.14
C PHE A 58 -2.81 10.72 6.97
N ASP A 59 -3.37 11.79 6.40
CA ASP A 59 -3.64 13.05 7.09
C ASP A 59 -5.15 13.22 7.34
N LYS A 60 -5.99 13.04 6.31
CA LYS A 60 -7.46 13.09 6.44
C LYS A 60 -8.16 12.33 5.32
N ALA A 61 -9.40 11.95 5.58
CA ALA A 61 -10.35 11.51 4.56
C ALA A 61 -11.28 12.66 4.18
N GLU A 62 -11.60 12.79 2.90
CA GLU A 62 -12.64 13.69 2.39
C GLU A 62 -13.67 12.89 1.58
N GLY A 63 -14.93 13.32 1.61
CA GLY A 63 -16.00 12.60 0.93
C GLY A 63 -16.16 11.15 1.42
N HIS A 64 -16.53 10.24 0.50
CA HIS A 64 -16.75 8.83 0.83
C HIS A 64 -15.48 7.98 0.76
N HIS A 65 -14.55 8.28 -0.16
CA HIS A 65 -13.41 7.41 -0.48
C HIS A 65 -12.10 8.18 -0.75
N ASP A 66 -12.11 9.52 -0.71
CA ASP A 66 -10.89 10.29 -0.97
C ASP A 66 -10.01 10.33 0.27
N VAL A 67 -8.73 10.01 0.07
CA VAL A 67 -7.70 9.99 1.10
C VAL A 67 -6.62 11.00 0.74
N ILE A 68 -6.42 11.96 1.62
CA ILE A 68 -5.43 13.03 1.48
C ILE A 68 -4.32 12.79 2.51
N GLY A 69 -3.08 12.92 2.04
CA GLY A 69 -1.91 12.66 2.86
C GLY A 69 -0.61 13.03 2.16
N ARG A 70 0.46 12.37 2.54
CA ARG A 70 1.81 12.60 2.01
C ARG A 70 2.47 11.28 1.63
N GLU A 71 3.05 11.22 0.44
CA GLU A 71 4.02 10.19 0.09
C GLU A 71 5.28 10.40 0.94
N VAL A 72 5.63 9.36 1.70
CA VAL A 72 6.73 9.40 2.68
C VAL A 72 7.87 8.43 2.36
N GLY A 73 7.62 7.47 1.47
CA GLY A 73 8.62 6.49 1.06
C GLY A 73 8.11 5.54 -0.01
N LYS A 74 9.00 4.66 -0.48
CA LYS A 74 8.70 3.58 -1.41
C LYS A 74 9.48 2.33 -1.01
N ILE A 75 8.86 1.16 -1.18
CA ILE A 75 9.52 -0.13 -0.98
C ILE A 75 9.22 -1.08 -2.14
N LYS A 76 10.24 -1.80 -2.58
CA LYS A 76 10.14 -2.90 -3.53
C LYS A 76 10.52 -4.20 -2.82
N PRO A 77 9.56 -4.95 -2.25
CA PRO A 77 9.86 -6.10 -1.39
C PRO A 77 10.46 -7.29 -2.15
N LYS A 78 10.28 -7.38 -3.47
CA LYS A 78 10.85 -8.47 -4.27
C LYS A 78 12.38 -8.48 -4.16
N GLY A 79 12.92 -9.60 -3.69
CA GLY A 79 14.36 -9.78 -3.49
C GLY A 79 14.88 -9.25 -2.15
N MET A 80 14.03 -8.66 -1.31
CA MET A 80 14.34 -8.39 0.10
C MET A 80 14.04 -9.63 0.95
N ASP A 81 14.81 -9.83 2.01
CA ASP A 81 14.43 -10.78 3.05
C ASP A 81 13.38 -10.17 4.00
N ALA A 82 12.66 -11.02 4.74
CA ALA A 82 11.63 -10.57 5.67
C ALA A 82 12.18 -9.59 6.71
N ALA A 83 13.43 -9.79 7.18
CA ALA A 83 14.09 -8.90 8.12
C ALA A 83 14.33 -7.49 7.54
N GLY A 84 14.69 -7.39 6.26
CA GLY A 84 14.83 -6.12 5.56
C GLY A 84 13.51 -5.37 5.43
N VAL A 85 12.42 -6.08 5.11
CA VAL A 85 11.07 -5.48 5.03
C VAL A 85 10.60 -5.03 6.41
N HIS A 86 10.79 -5.85 7.45
CA HIS A 86 10.53 -5.48 8.85
C HIS A 86 11.22 -4.18 9.24
N LYS A 87 12.53 -4.12 9.02
CA LYS A 87 13.32 -2.93 9.34
C LYS A 87 12.78 -1.69 8.64
N TYR A 88 12.42 -1.80 7.36
CA TYR A 88 11.84 -0.69 6.62
C TYR A 88 10.50 -0.23 7.23
N ILE A 89 9.60 -1.15 7.56
CA ILE A 89 8.30 -0.81 8.18
C ILE A 89 8.51 -0.09 9.51
N GLN A 90 9.42 -0.57 10.35
CA GLN A 90 9.77 0.06 11.62
C GLN A 90 10.34 1.48 11.44
N GLU A 91 11.20 1.68 10.45
CA GLU A 91 11.75 3.01 10.13
C GLU A 91 10.66 3.98 9.66
N MET A 92 9.72 3.51 8.82
CA MET A 92 8.57 4.32 8.38
C MET A 92 7.63 4.66 9.54
N GLY A 93 7.31 3.69 10.40
CA GLY A 93 6.49 3.90 11.60
C GLY A 93 7.14 4.84 12.62
N ALA A 94 8.47 4.86 12.68
CA ALA A 94 9.24 5.80 13.50
C ALA A 94 9.40 7.20 12.89
N GLY A 95 8.82 7.46 11.70
CA GLY A 95 8.87 8.77 11.05
C GLY A 95 10.15 9.06 10.27
N LYS A 96 10.98 8.05 9.97
CA LYS A 96 12.23 8.24 9.21
C LYS A 96 11.96 8.29 7.70
N TRP A 97 11.27 9.33 7.26
CA TRP A 97 10.82 9.48 5.89
C TRP A 97 11.89 10.11 5.00
N SER A 98 11.92 9.71 3.72
CA SER A 98 12.89 10.24 2.74
C SER A 98 12.34 11.42 1.95
N MET A 99 11.03 11.64 1.99
CA MET A 99 10.31 12.71 1.32
C MET A 99 8.98 12.97 2.02
N GLU A 100 8.31 14.06 1.66
CA GLU A 100 6.96 14.39 2.15
C GLU A 100 6.17 15.12 1.05
N ASN A 101 5.89 14.41 -0.04
CA ASN A 101 5.19 15.01 -1.18
C ASN A 101 3.66 14.87 -0.97
N PRO A 102 2.86 15.94 -1.16
CA PRO A 102 1.41 15.83 -1.08
C PRO A 102 0.88 14.73 -2.00
N LEU A 103 0.00 13.89 -1.48
CA LEU A 103 -0.60 12.78 -2.21
C LEU A 103 -2.10 12.72 -1.94
N HIS A 104 -2.86 12.53 -3.00
CA HIS A 104 -4.30 12.31 -2.95
C HIS A 104 -4.61 11.06 -3.75
N VAL A 105 -5.27 10.10 -3.11
CA VAL A 105 -5.70 8.84 -3.71
C VAL A 105 -7.13 8.51 -3.30
N ARG A 106 -7.72 7.50 -3.92
CA ARG A 106 -8.99 6.92 -3.47
C ARG A 106 -8.74 5.56 -2.84
N ALA A 107 -9.30 5.31 -1.67
CA ALA A 107 -9.22 4.02 -1.00
C ALA A 107 -10.59 3.57 -0.48
N GLU A 108 -10.93 2.32 -0.76
CA GLU A 108 -12.20 1.67 -0.43
C GLU A 108 -11.93 0.42 0.42
N PRO A 109 -12.82 0.07 1.36
CA PRO A 109 -12.67 -1.16 2.13
C PRO A 109 -12.92 -2.40 1.25
N VAL A 110 -12.18 -3.48 1.50
CA VAL A 110 -12.11 -4.70 0.64
C VAL A 110 -13.46 -5.26 0.22
N TRP A 111 -14.43 -5.33 1.13
CA TRP A 111 -15.74 -5.98 0.92
C TRP A 111 -16.64 -5.30 -0.12
N HIS A 112 -16.30 -4.09 -0.58
CA HIS A 112 -17.07 -3.35 -1.59
C HIS A 112 -16.30 -3.08 -2.89
N HIS A 113 -15.03 -3.44 -2.96
CA HIS A 113 -14.19 -3.02 -4.08
C HIS A 113 -14.25 -4.01 -5.25
N SER A 114 -14.66 -3.52 -6.43
CA SER A 114 -14.63 -4.27 -7.68
C SER A 114 -14.17 -3.35 -8.82
N CYS A 115 -12.95 -3.57 -9.32
CA CYS A 115 -12.41 -2.82 -10.46
C CYS A 115 -11.76 -3.77 -11.49
N GLN A 116 -11.39 -3.24 -12.66
CA GLN A 116 -10.76 -4.02 -13.72
C GLN A 116 -9.39 -4.61 -13.30
N LEU A 117 -8.67 -3.95 -12.38
CA LEU A 117 -7.39 -4.41 -11.84
C LEU A 117 -7.54 -5.53 -10.79
N CYS A 118 -8.75 -5.71 -10.26
CA CYS A 118 -9.08 -6.65 -9.19
C CYS A 118 -9.78 -7.90 -9.74
N ARG A 119 -9.93 -8.03 -11.07
CA ARG A 119 -10.43 -9.25 -11.70
C ARG A 119 -9.36 -10.33 -11.58
N LEU A 120 -9.43 -11.09 -10.50
CA LEU A 120 -9.00 -12.49 -10.52
C LEU A 120 -9.81 -13.15 -11.64
N GLU A 121 -9.21 -13.37 -12.81
CA GLU A 121 -9.72 -14.41 -13.70
C GLU A 121 -9.62 -15.71 -12.89
N GLU A 122 -10.77 -16.24 -12.46
CA GLU A 122 -10.83 -17.60 -11.93
C GLU A 122 -10.45 -18.53 -13.08
N ASP A 123 -9.26 -19.14 -13.02
CA ASP A 123 -8.88 -20.28 -13.87
C ASP A 123 -9.80 -21.50 -13.59
#